data_AF-A0A556V3W1-F1
#
_entry.id   AF-A0A556V3W1-F1
#
_cell.length_a   1.000
_cell.length_b   1.000
_cell.length_c   1.000
_cell.angle_alpha   90.00
_cell.angle_beta   90.00
_cell.angle_gamma   90.00
#
_symmetry.space_group_name_H-M   'P 1'
#
loop_
_entity.id
_entity.type
_entity.pdbx_description
1 polymer ?
#
loop_
_entity_poly.entity_id
_entity_poly.type
_entity_poly.pdbx_seq_one_letter_code
_entity_poly.pdbx_strand_id
1 'polypeptide(L)'
;MVLATVLSQVNKLPVPQSREQEEDDVFGLCRCCTALSRFIRPFVEEIRENIKERGLSRNDELREEILKFCMKSLSEPLLDVQLQDADTLQTSPLRDFATEILCEVPGFLEEEVRYPKQSLASLAHLLFMHHISIDLFPAVLSPVFVLQCNMEYVNLLLSRTEESRLQKGLELYEKTLVQVEDSSLPCDLLELKSFLNVPQRTKGLSVFQLSIDKFNIEAKYKFFKCMLKTSQHPGVEGFIIKNIKNQINLALKPGNGNSWFLGKHLLPLLRQVLTLPQGPETDLLHNLDRIMESLNLLRYLLIKDKEWCNETGIWTELCTIEENYLKPLRTGLNMSRAHYEAELKSTKEKKSSSTADSRAPACTVSVGGETLPNMTPEMQLQVLQSALYMFDLIESVFARIEEIAEAKGET
;
A
#
# COMPACT_ATOMS: atom_id res chain seq x y z
N MET A 1 26.78 23.00 20.32
CA MET A 1 25.75 23.54 21.27
C MET A 1 24.80 24.60 20.68
N VAL A 2 25.26 25.72 20.11
CA VAL A 2 24.36 26.80 19.62
C VAL A 2 23.45 26.34 18.47
N LEU A 3 24.01 25.66 17.46
CA LEU A 3 23.26 25.15 16.29
C LEU A 3 22.11 24.21 16.69
N ALA A 4 22.36 23.29 17.62
CA ALA A 4 21.36 22.34 18.09
C ALA A 4 20.16 23.03 18.78
N THR A 5 20.42 24.09 19.54
CA THR A 5 19.38 24.88 20.22
C THR A 5 18.59 25.71 19.23
N VAL A 6 19.26 26.37 18.27
CA VAL A 6 18.58 27.16 17.23
C VAL A 6 17.67 26.27 16.38
N LEU A 7 18.20 25.13 15.90
CA LEU A 7 17.42 24.18 15.11
C LEU A 7 16.23 23.62 15.90
N SER A 8 16.39 23.38 17.20
CA SER A 8 15.28 22.96 18.09
C SER A 8 14.14 23.99 18.17
N GLN A 9 14.43 25.29 18.06
CA GLN A 9 13.38 26.31 17.99
C GLN A 9 12.76 26.40 16.60
N VAL A 10 13.57 26.29 15.55
CA VAL A 10 13.09 26.30 14.15
C VAL A 10 12.15 25.12 13.89
N ASN A 11 12.44 23.93 14.43
CA ASN A 11 11.60 22.74 14.28
C ASN A 11 10.21 22.84 14.91
N LYS A 12 9.95 23.87 15.74
CA LYS A 12 8.61 24.13 16.30
C LYS A 12 7.71 24.91 15.35
N LEU A 13 8.27 25.49 14.30
CA LEU A 13 7.52 26.24 13.31
C LEU A 13 6.77 25.28 12.38
N PRO A 14 5.53 25.58 11.98
CA PRO A 14 4.78 24.76 11.05
C PRO A 14 5.45 24.76 9.67
N VAL A 15 5.48 23.60 9.03
CA VAL A 15 6.04 23.43 7.69
C VAL A 15 4.99 23.84 6.64
N PRO A 16 5.33 24.71 5.68
CA PRO A 16 4.41 25.09 4.61
C PRO A 16 4.10 23.88 3.73
N GLN A 17 2.82 23.72 3.38
CA GLN A 17 2.29 22.65 2.54
C GLN A 17 1.92 23.13 1.13
N SER A 18 1.82 24.44 0.93
CA SER A 18 1.53 25.04 -0.37
C SER A 18 2.54 26.12 -0.73
N ARG A 19 2.60 26.44 -2.03
CA ARG A 19 3.40 27.53 -2.55
C ARG A 19 3.07 28.88 -1.89
N GLU A 20 1.79 29.17 -1.71
CA GLU A 20 1.33 30.40 -1.06
C GLU A 20 1.85 30.51 0.38
N GLN A 21 1.86 29.39 1.12
CA GLN A 21 2.39 29.36 2.48
C GLN A 21 3.92 29.53 2.54
N GLU A 22 4.63 29.04 1.53
CA GLU A 22 6.08 29.25 1.39
C GLU A 22 6.41 30.71 1.05
N GLU A 23 5.61 31.35 0.19
CA GLU A 23 5.76 32.76 -0.21
C GLU A 23 5.38 33.73 0.93
N ASP A 24 4.28 33.49 1.63
CA ASP A 24 3.82 34.33 2.74
C ASP A 24 4.74 34.20 3.97
N ASP A 25 5.30 33.00 4.19
CA ASP A 25 6.21 32.64 5.29
C ASP A 25 5.79 33.24 6.64
N VAL A 26 4.49 33.14 6.96
CA VAL A 26 3.85 33.79 8.11
C VAL A 26 4.58 33.47 9.42
N PHE A 27 5.02 32.21 9.56
CA PHE A 27 5.71 31.72 10.75
C PHE A 27 7.25 31.85 10.67
N GLY A 28 7.78 32.30 9.53
CA GLY A 28 9.20 32.61 9.37
C GLY A 28 10.13 31.42 9.12
N LEU A 29 9.60 30.21 8.88
CA LEU A 29 10.42 29.01 8.69
C LEU A 29 11.39 29.17 7.51
N CYS A 30 10.92 29.68 6.37
CA CYS A 30 11.73 29.81 5.16
C CYS A 30 12.88 30.81 5.37
N ARG A 31 12.57 31.95 6.00
CA ARG A 31 13.58 32.95 6.40
C ARG A 31 14.57 32.39 7.41
N CYS A 32 14.11 31.60 8.38
CA CYS A 32 14.98 30.93 9.36
C CYS A 32 15.93 29.92 8.68
N CYS A 33 15.43 29.06 7.78
CA CYS A 33 16.25 28.13 7.02
C CYS A 33 17.31 28.86 6.18
N THR A 34 16.92 29.92 5.47
CA THR A 34 17.85 30.75 4.68
C THR A 34 18.92 31.42 5.55
N ALA A 35 18.53 31.94 6.73
CA ALA A 35 19.47 32.56 7.66
C ALA A 35 20.43 31.54 8.28
N LEU A 36 19.94 30.35 8.63
CA LEU A 36 20.75 29.24 9.12
C LEU A 36 21.80 28.84 8.08
N SER A 37 21.37 28.60 6.84
CA SER A 37 22.22 28.38 5.67
C SER A 37 23.38 29.39 5.55
N ARG A 38 23.08 30.69 5.63
CA ARG A 38 24.11 31.74 5.59
C ARG A 38 25.02 31.72 6.82
N PHE A 39 24.50 31.34 7.98
CA PHE A 39 25.24 31.27 9.23
C PHE A 39 26.23 30.10 9.26
N ILE A 40 25.85 28.93 8.74
CA ILE A 40 26.74 27.74 8.71
C ILE A 40 27.82 27.81 7.63
N ARG A 41 27.57 28.50 6.51
CA ARG A 41 28.48 28.55 5.35
C ARG A 41 29.96 28.85 5.69
N PRO A 42 30.30 29.84 6.54
CA PRO A 42 31.71 30.10 6.88
C PRO A 42 32.41 28.92 7.58
N PHE A 43 31.67 28.19 8.43
CA PHE A 43 32.20 27.01 9.13
C PHE A 43 32.42 25.83 8.19
N VAL A 44 31.55 25.69 7.18
CA VAL A 44 31.70 24.68 6.13
C VAL A 44 32.96 24.95 5.31
N GLU A 45 33.18 26.20 4.90
CA GLU A 45 34.39 26.56 4.14
C GLU A 45 35.66 26.35 4.97
N GLU A 46 35.62 26.64 6.28
CA GLU A 46 36.71 26.32 7.20
C GLU A 46 37.02 24.81 7.22
N ILE A 47 36.01 23.94 7.29
CA ILE A 47 36.19 22.49 7.22
C ILE A 47 36.79 22.08 5.86
N ARG A 48 36.31 22.64 4.75
CA ARG A 48 36.81 22.32 3.40
C ARG A 48 38.28 22.66 3.25
N GLU A 49 38.71 23.83 3.71
CA GLU A 49 40.11 24.23 3.68
C GLU A 49 40.97 23.37 4.62
N ASN A 50 40.48 23.06 5.83
CA ASN A 50 41.17 22.16 6.75
C ASN A 50 41.42 20.77 6.15
N ILE A 51 40.43 20.22 5.42
CA ILE A 51 40.57 18.92 4.73
C ILE A 51 41.63 18.99 3.62
N LYS A 52 41.67 20.08 2.84
CA LYS A 52 42.67 20.28 1.78
C LYS A 52 44.09 20.40 2.35
N GLU A 53 44.25 21.11 3.47
CA GLU A 53 45.57 21.39 4.05
C GLU A 53 46.13 20.22 4.88
N ARG A 54 45.29 19.57 5.69
CA ARG A 54 45.75 18.61 6.72
C ARG A 54 45.26 17.18 6.50
N GLY A 55 44.46 16.94 5.47
CA GLY A 55 43.74 15.69 5.29
C GLY A 55 42.61 15.51 6.31
N LEU A 56 41.89 14.40 6.18
CA LEU A 56 40.78 14.06 7.07
C LEU A 56 41.30 13.66 8.47
N SER A 57 41.18 14.57 9.44
CA SER A 57 41.45 14.28 10.85
C SER A 57 40.19 13.70 11.51
N ARG A 58 40.34 12.59 12.25
CA ARG A 58 39.24 11.89 12.93
C ARG A 58 38.64 12.67 14.12
N ASN A 59 39.33 13.70 14.59
CA ASN A 59 38.96 14.50 15.77
C ASN A 59 38.56 15.94 15.41
N ASP A 60 37.85 16.12 14.31
CA ASP A 60 37.30 17.43 13.95
C ASP A 60 35.90 17.62 14.58
N GLU A 61 35.89 18.19 15.79
CA GLU A 61 34.67 18.50 16.55
C GLU A 61 33.73 19.42 15.76
N LEU A 62 34.28 20.34 14.97
CA LEU A 62 33.49 21.26 14.14
C LEU A 62 32.76 20.49 13.04
N ARG A 63 33.47 19.58 12.36
CA ARG A 63 32.88 18.68 11.36
C ARG A 63 31.77 17.82 11.95
N GLU A 64 31.98 17.26 13.14
CA GLU A 64 30.97 16.44 13.82
C GLU A 64 29.70 17.25 14.16
N GLU A 65 29.84 18.46 14.68
CA GLU A 65 28.70 19.33 15.01
C GLU A 65 27.93 19.80 13.76
N ILE A 66 28.63 20.09 12.66
CA ILE A 66 27.99 20.43 11.37
C ILE A 66 27.25 19.22 10.80
N LEU A 67 27.86 18.02 10.83
CA LEU A 67 27.21 16.79 10.39
C LEU A 67 25.95 16.48 11.21
N LYS A 68 26.01 16.64 12.54
CA LYS A 68 24.82 16.51 13.41
C LYS A 68 23.74 17.52 13.04
N PHE A 69 24.11 18.77 12.77
CA PHE A 69 23.17 19.80 12.33
C PHE A 69 22.50 19.41 11.01
N CYS A 70 23.26 18.91 10.02
CA CYS A 70 22.72 18.50 8.73
C CYS A 70 21.82 17.28 8.84
N MET A 71 22.23 16.25 9.60
CA MET A 71 21.39 15.07 9.86
C MET A 71 20.09 15.46 10.57
N LYS A 72 20.16 16.37 11.54
CA LYS A 72 18.98 16.85 12.24
C LYS A 72 18.07 17.66 11.30
N SER A 73 18.64 18.51 10.44
CA SER A 73 17.91 19.30 9.42
C SER A 73 17.20 18.41 8.39
N LEU A 74 17.83 17.30 7.99
CA LEU A 74 17.24 16.29 7.13
C LEU A 74 16.06 15.59 7.80
N SER A 75 16.19 15.20 9.08
CA SER A 75 15.07 14.61 9.82
C SER A 75 13.96 15.61 10.10
N GLU A 76 14.29 16.88 10.36
CA GLU A 76 13.37 17.96 10.67
C GLU A 76 14.06 19.31 10.39
N PRO A 77 13.51 20.21 9.57
CA PRO A 77 12.14 20.17 9.03
C PRO A 77 12.00 19.40 7.70
N LEU A 78 13.10 19.08 7.00
CA LEU A 78 13.05 18.65 5.59
C LEU A 78 12.24 17.38 5.34
N LEU A 79 12.19 16.45 6.31
CA LEU A 79 11.38 15.25 6.17
C LEU A 79 9.88 15.55 6.00
N ASP A 80 9.39 16.64 6.58
CA ASP A 80 7.98 17.01 6.53
C ASP A 80 7.66 18.02 5.40
N VAL A 81 8.69 18.59 4.76
CA VAL A 81 8.55 19.51 3.61
C VAL A 81 8.08 18.76 2.36
N GLN A 82 7.06 19.27 1.68
CA GLN A 82 6.69 18.83 0.33
C GLN A 82 7.29 19.79 -0.70
N LEU A 83 8.39 19.40 -1.33
CA LEU A 83 8.98 20.20 -2.41
C LEU A 83 8.15 20.00 -3.68
N GLN A 84 7.72 21.10 -4.30
CA GLN A 84 7.11 21.03 -5.63
C GLN A 84 8.18 20.82 -6.72
N ASP A 85 7.77 20.34 -7.88
CA ASP A 85 8.66 20.12 -9.03
C ASP A 85 9.41 21.41 -9.41
N ALA A 86 10.66 21.26 -9.86
CA ALA A 86 11.52 22.40 -10.17
C ALA A 86 10.94 23.32 -11.27
N ASP A 87 10.02 22.81 -12.09
CA ASP A 87 9.39 23.55 -13.18
C ASP A 87 8.32 24.56 -12.71
N THR A 88 7.83 24.47 -11.47
CA THR A 88 6.76 25.36 -10.96
C THR A 88 7.25 26.55 -10.13
N LEU A 89 8.50 26.54 -9.65
CA LEU A 89 9.09 27.60 -8.81
C LEU A 89 10.50 27.97 -9.30
N GLN A 90 10.72 29.25 -9.66
CA GLN A 90 12.06 29.75 -10.02
C GLN A 90 13.03 29.76 -8.82
N THR A 91 12.53 29.85 -7.59
CA THR A 91 13.29 29.83 -6.32
C THR A 91 12.42 29.26 -5.19
N SER A 92 12.90 28.22 -4.49
CA SER A 92 12.25 27.69 -3.28
C SER A 92 13.28 27.71 -2.14
N PRO A 93 13.08 28.54 -1.10
CA PRO A 93 14.00 28.61 0.05
C PRO A 93 14.25 27.26 0.72
N LEU A 94 13.25 26.37 0.72
CA LEU A 94 13.38 25.03 1.30
C LEU A 94 14.18 24.08 0.40
N ARG A 95 14.08 24.21 -0.92
CA ARG A 95 14.92 23.50 -1.88
C ARG A 95 16.37 23.99 -1.82
N ASP A 96 16.58 25.30 -1.70
CA ASP A 96 17.90 25.90 -1.53
C ASP A 96 18.54 25.42 -0.23
N PHE A 97 17.78 25.45 0.87
CA PHE A 97 18.21 24.89 2.15
C PHE A 97 18.59 23.41 2.04
N ALA A 98 17.76 22.58 1.41
CA ALA A 98 18.08 21.16 1.19
C ALA A 98 19.37 20.98 0.37
N THR A 99 19.54 21.76 -0.68
CA THR A 99 20.73 21.72 -1.55
C THR A 99 21.99 22.11 -0.78
N GLU A 100 21.93 23.16 0.03
CA GLU A 100 23.06 23.56 0.86
C GLU A 100 23.39 22.48 1.90
N ILE A 101 22.40 21.94 2.62
CA ILE A 101 22.60 20.86 3.60
C ILE A 101 23.27 19.62 2.98
N LEU A 102 22.98 19.30 1.71
CA LEU A 102 23.52 18.14 0.99
C LEU A 102 24.89 18.40 0.36
N CYS A 103 25.12 19.58 -0.22
CA CYS A 103 26.38 19.94 -0.89
C CYS A 103 27.47 20.40 0.09
N GLU A 104 27.09 20.87 1.28
CA GLU A 104 28.00 21.53 2.22
C GLU A 104 28.68 20.59 3.23
N VAL A 105 28.46 19.27 3.21
CA VAL A 105 29.04 18.38 4.22
C VAL A 105 30.12 17.45 3.66
N PRO A 106 31.41 17.75 3.86
CA PRO A 106 32.49 16.80 3.65
C PRO A 106 32.34 15.61 4.61
N GLY A 107 32.37 14.38 4.09
CA GLY A 107 32.30 13.14 4.90
C GLY A 107 30.92 12.51 4.99
N PHE A 108 29.93 12.99 4.22
CA PHE A 108 28.58 12.40 4.16
C PHE A 108 28.54 10.93 3.67
N LEU A 109 29.62 10.47 3.03
CA LEU A 109 29.78 9.11 2.49
C LEU A 109 30.78 8.26 3.30
N GLU A 110 31.11 8.65 4.53
CA GLU A 110 32.04 7.88 5.38
C GLU A 110 31.35 6.61 5.93
N GLU A 111 31.88 5.44 5.57
CA GLU A 111 31.33 4.11 5.92
C GLU A 111 31.22 3.87 7.44
N GLU A 112 31.98 4.58 8.27
CA GLU A 112 32.04 4.36 9.73
C GLU A 112 30.96 5.10 10.53
N VAL A 113 30.18 5.99 9.90
CA VAL A 113 29.21 6.83 10.62
C VAL A 113 27.80 6.24 10.54
N ARG A 114 27.22 5.92 11.70
CA ARG A 114 25.81 5.50 11.79
C ARG A 114 24.89 6.72 11.77
N TYR A 115 24.23 6.94 10.64
CA TYR A 115 23.26 8.01 10.50
C TYR A 115 21.84 7.63 10.99
N PRO A 116 21.05 8.60 11.48
CA PRO A 116 19.65 8.35 11.81
C PRO A 116 18.84 7.96 10.58
N LYS A 117 18.03 6.90 10.69
CA LYS A 117 17.24 6.37 9.55
C LYS A 117 16.25 7.39 8.98
N GLN A 118 15.71 8.29 9.79
CA GLN A 118 14.81 9.36 9.35
C GLN A 118 15.54 10.36 8.44
N SER A 119 16.75 10.75 8.82
CA SER A 119 17.60 11.63 8.02
C SER A 119 17.96 10.99 6.69
N LEU A 120 18.30 9.70 6.70
CA LEU A 120 18.61 8.94 5.48
C LEU A 120 17.37 8.76 4.58
N ALA A 121 16.19 8.54 5.15
CA ALA A 121 14.94 8.46 4.37
C ALA A 121 14.60 9.80 3.72
N SER A 122 14.81 10.91 4.43
CA SER A 122 14.65 12.27 3.89
C SER A 122 15.65 12.53 2.75
N LEU A 123 16.93 12.23 2.98
CA LEU A 123 17.97 12.27 1.96
C LEU A 123 17.59 11.47 0.71
N ALA A 124 17.17 10.21 0.89
CA ALA A 124 16.81 9.33 -0.22
C ALA A 124 15.67 9.91 -1.05
N HIS A 125 14.65 10.47 -0.39
CA HIS A 125 13.56 11.16 -1.09
C HIS A 125 14.09 12.39 -1.87
N LEU A 126 14.88 13.26 -1.25
CA LEU A 126 15.47 14.44 -1.91
C LEU A 126 16.35 14.06 -3.12
N LEU A 127 17.15 13.00 -2.99
CA LEU A 127 18.06 12.51 -4.01
C LEU A 127 17.31 11.90 -5.20
N PHE A 128 16.40 10.96 -4.96
CA PHE A 128 15.76 10.19 -6.03
C PHE A 128 14.51 10.84 -6.61
N MET A 129 13.78 11.65 -5.83
CA MET A 129 12.58 12.35 -6.31
C MET A 129 12.91 13.71 -6.90
N HIS A 130 13.77 14.48 -6.22
CA HIS A 130 14.04 15.87 -6.58
C HIS A 130 15.39 16.07 -7.26
N HIS A 131 16.18 15.01 -7.44
CA HIS A 131 17.50 15.03 -8.09
C HIS A 131 18.47 16.02 -7.44
N ILE A 132 18.28 16.33 -6.16
CA ILE A 132 19.15 17.26 -5.43
C ILE A 132 20.48 16.56 -5.17
N SER A 133 21.56 17.18 -5.64
CA SER A 133 22.94 16.71 -5.44
C SER A 133 23.19 15.29 -5.99
N ILE A 134 22.41 14.84 -6.98
CA ILE A 134 22.54 13.49 -7.55
C ILE A 134 23.93 13.22 -8.15
N ASP A 135 24.57 14.26 -8.67
CA ASP A 135 25.90 14.20 -9.26
C ASP A 135 27.02 13.95 -8.22
N LEU A 136 26.73 14.15 -6.93
CA LEU A 136 27.69 13.86 -5.84
C LEU A 136 27.71 12.37 -5.46
N PHE A 137 26.71 11.60 -5.88
CA PHE A 137 26.59 10.19 -5.54
C PHE A 137 27.09 9.30 -6.68
N PRO A 138 27.72 8.16 -6.38
CA PRO A 138 28.11 7.20 -7.41
C PRO A 138 26.90 6.74 -8.24
N ALA A 139 27.07 6.68 -9.55
CA ALA A 139 26.04 6.18 -10.45
C ALA A 139 25.86 4.67 -10.26
N VAL A 140 24.79 4.28 -9.56
CA VAL A 140 24.42 2.87 -9.38
C VAL A 140 23.54 2.43 -10.55
N LEU A 141 24.07 1.55 -11.40
CA LEU A 141 23.38 1.11 -12.62
C LEU A 141 22.33 0.01 -12.40
N SER A 142 22.30 -0.63 -11.22
CA SER A 142 21.34 -1.70 -10.91
C SER A 142 20.09 -1.13 -10.23
N PRO A 143 18.92 -1.09 -10.91
CA PRO A 143 17.67 -0.60 -10.31
C PRO A 143 17.22 -1.45 -9.12
N VAL A 144 17.50 -2.76 -9.17
CA VAL A 144 17.18 -3.69 -8.08
C VAL A 144 17.98 -3.38 -6.83
N PHE A 145 19.26 -3.05 -6.98
CA PHE A 145 20.08 -2.64 -5.84
C PHE A 145 19.59 -1.31 -5.25
N VAL A 146 19.26 -0.33 -6.10
CA VAL A 146 18.69 0.95 -5.65
C VAL A 146 17.38 0.73 -4.90
N LEU A 147 16.50 -0.14 -5.41
CA LEU A 147 15.27 -0.52 -4.72
C LEU A 147 15.60 -1.10 -3.33
N GLN A 148 16.45 -2.13 -3.25
CA GLN A 148 16.81 -2.79 -1.99
C GLN A 148 17.35 -1.81 -0.94
N CYS A 149 18.25 -0.90 -1.33
CA CYS A 149 18.80 0.11 -0.43
C CYS A 149 17.71 1.04 0.13
N ASN A 150 16.70 1.36 -0.68
CA ASN A 150 15.61 2.26 -0.29
C ASN A 150 14.47 1.57 0.47
N MET A 151 14.37 0.23 0.44
CA MET A 151 13.26 -0.51 1.04
C MET A 151 13.12 -0.30 2.55
N GLU A 152 14.22 -0.11 3.27
CA GLU A 152 14.16 0.20 4.70
C GLU A 152 13.58 1.59 4.96
N TYR A 153 13.94 2.58 4.13
CA TYR A 153 13.42 3.94 4.22
C TYR A 153 11.94 4.01 3.84
N VAL A 154 11.55 3.29 2.78
CA VAL A 154 10.15 3.13 2.39
C VAL A 154 9.35 2.54 3.56
N ASN A 155 9.81 1.44 4.17
CA ASN A 155 9.10 0.85 5.31
C ASN A 155 8.99 1.81 6.50
N LEU A 156 10.07 2.56 6.79
CA LEU A 156 10.07 3.56 7.85
C LEU A 156 8.99 4.63 7.58
N LEU A 157 8.92 5.15 6.36
CA LEU A 157 7.95 6.18 5.97
C LEU A 157 6.51 5.65 5.94
N LEU A 158 6.30 4.44 5.42
CA LEU A 158 4.98 3.81 5.36
C LEU A 158 4.45 3.36 6.73
N SER A 159 5.33 3.22 7.74
CA SER A 159 4.94 2.93 9.12
C SER A 159 4.41 4.15 9.89
N ARG A 160 4.48 5.35 9.30
CA ARG A 160 4.06 6.62 9.91
C ARG A 160 2.58 6.89 9.70
N THR A 161 2.02 7.77 10.53
CA THR A 161 0.61 8.18 10.45
C THR A 161 0.44 9.53 9.76
N GLU A 162 1.52 10.30 9.69
CA GLU A 162 1.57 11.62 9.08
C GLU A 162 1.45 11.50 7.55
N GLU A 163 0.47 12.18 6.95
CA GLU A 163 0.16 12.10 5.51
C GLU A 163 1.35 12.50 4.62
N SER A 164 2.08 13.54 5.01
CA SER A 164 3.30 13.98 4.30
C SER A 164 4.35 12.87 4.22
N ARG A 165 4.58 12.14 5.31
CA ARG A 165 5.57 11.06 5.38
C ARG A 165 5.12 9.84 4.59
N LEU A 166 3.84 9.50 4.69
CA LEU A 166 3.24 8.41 3.90
C LEU A 166 3.37 8.69 2.39
N GLN A 167 3.06 9.92 1.96
CA GLN A 167 3.17 10.33 0.57
C GLN A 167 4.61 10.22 0.06
N LYS A 168 5.60 10.70 0.82
CA LYS A 168 7.03 10.53 0.48
C LYS A 168 7.46 9.07 0.38
N GLY A 169 6.95 8.23 1.28
CA GLY A 169 7.19 6.80 1.26
C GLY A 169 6.67 6.15 -0.02
N LEU A 170 5.44 6.49 -0.42
CA LEU A 170 4.83 5.99 -1.66
C LEU A 170 5.56 6.51 -2.91
N GLU A 171 5.93 7.79 -2.95
CA GLU A 171 6.67 8.39 -4.07
C GLU A 171 8.05 7.74 -4.26
N LEU A 172 8.82 7.63 -3.19
CA LEU A 172 10.13 7.00 -3.22
C LEU A 172 10.02 5.54 -3.68
N TYR A 173 8.99 4.83 -3.20
CA TYR A 173 8.78 3.45 -3.56
C TYR A 173 8.36 3.28 -5.02
N GLU A 174 7.42 4.10 -5.49
CA GLU A 174 6.99 4.14 -6.88
C GLU A 174 8.17 4.46 -7.81
N LYS A 175 8.95 5.50 -7.51
CA LYS A 175 10.09 5.93 -8.33
C LYS A 175 11.15 4.84 -8.46
N THR A 176 11.46 4.16 -7.36
CA THR A 176 12.44 3.06 -7.37
C THR A 176 11.91 1.81 -8.08
N LEU A 177 10.62 1.50 -7.95
CA LEU A 177 9.99 0.38 -8.66
C LEU A 177 9.90 0.61 -10.18
N VAL A 178 9.56 1.81 -10.64
CA VAL A 178 9.41 2.10 -12.09
C VAL A 178 10.68 1.79 -12.87
N GLN A 179 11.86 1.94 -12.26
CA GLN A 179 13.15 1.65 -12.89
C GLN A 179 13.45 0.14 -13.01
N VAL A 180 12.74 -0.70 -12.27
CA VAL A 180 12.91 -2.15 -12.32
C VAL A 180 12.11 -2.74 -13.48
N GLU A 181 12.69 -3.67 -14.24
CA GLU A 181 12.01 -4.38 -15.31
C GLU A 181 10.85 -5.25 -14.78
N ASP A 182 9.76 -5.35 -15.53
CA ASP A 182 8.63 -6.20 -15.17
C ASP A 182 9.05 -7.67 -15.09
N SER A 183 8.48 -8.40 -14.11
CA SER A 183 8.76 -9.82 -13.89
C SER A 183 10.23 -10.19 -13.61
N SER A 184 11.06 -9.24 -13.18
CA SER A 184 12.48 -9.46 -12.91
C SER A 184 12.82 -9.65 -11.42
N LEU A 185 11.99 -9.18 -10.49
CA LEU A 185 12.30 -9.26 -9.06
C LEU A 185 12.22 -10.71 -8.53
N PRO A 186 13.29 -11.25 -7.95
CA PRO A 186 13.34 -12.63 -7.48
C PRO A 186 12.61 -12.82 -6.15
N CYS A 187 12.28 -14.08 -5.86
CA CYS A 187 11.57 -14.47 -4.64
C CYS A 187 12.30 -14.08 -3.35
N ASP A 188 13.63 -14.09 -3.35
CA ASP A 188 14.44 -13.83 -2.14
C ASP A 188 14.22 -12.42 -1.59
N LEU A 189 13.74 -11.49 -2.42
CA LEU A 189 13.44 -10.12 -1.99
C LEU A 189 12.07 -9.99 -1.33
N LEU A 190 11.20 -10.99 -1.42
CA LEU A 190 9.92 -10.98 -0.71
C LEU A 190 10.06 -11.02 0.81
N GLU A 191 11.23 -11.36 1.34
CA GLU A 191 11.52 -11.31 2.78
C GLU A 191 11.51 -9.87 3.34
N LEU A 192 11.59 -8.87 2.46
CA LEU A 192 11.51 -7.47 2.84
C LEU A 192 10.07 -7.10 3.24
N LYS A 193 9.88 -6.77 4.53
CA LYS A 193 8.58 -6.42 5.12
C LYS A 193 7.84 -5.30 4.38
N SER A 194 8.55 -4.41 3.68
CA SER A 194 7.97 -3.25 3.01
C SER A 194 6.99 -3.64 1.88
N PHE A 195 7.16 -4.79 1.24
CA PHE A 195 6.23 -5.29 0.22
C PHE A 195 4.84 -5.61 0.77
N LEU A 196 4.75 -5.95 2.07
CA LEU A 196 3.50 -6.32 2.75
C LEU A 196 2.81 -5.13 3.42
N ASN A 197 3.55 -4.05 3.69
CA ASN A 197 3.09 -2.91 4.47
C ASN A 197 2.59 -1.73 3.61
N VAL A 198 2.46 -1.90 2.30
CA VAL A 198 1.98 -0.84 1.41
C VAL A 198 0.54 -0.48 1.76
N PRO A 199 0.23 0.80 2.06
CA PRO A 199 -1.14 1.23 2.31
C PRO A 199 -2.05 0.84 1.13
N GLN A 200 -3.19 0.22 1.42
CA GLN A 200 -4.10 -0.30 0.39
C GLN A 200 -5.20 0.73 0.01
N ARG A 201 -4.93 2.03 0.15
CA ARG A 201 -5.86 3.14 -0.17
C ARG A 201 -5.31 4.01 -1.30
N THR A 202 -6.17 4.41 -2.23
CA THR A 202 -5.89 5.36 -3.34
C THR A 202 -4.58 5.07 -4.09
N LYS A 203 -3.56 5.92 -3.97
CA LYS A 203 -2.23 5.80 -4.60
C LYS A 203 -1.46 4.58 -4.12
N GLY A 204 -1.68 4.15 -2.88
CA GLY A 204 -0.99 2.97 -2.37
C GLY A 204 -1.39 1.68 -3.09
N LEU A 205 -2.63 1.57 -3.58
CA LEU A 205 -3.06 0.41 -4.36
C LEU A 205 -2.38 0.34 -5.74
N SER A 206 -2.10 1.48 -6.38
CA SER A 206 -1.37 1.50 -7.66
C SER A 206 0.09 1.10 -7.47
N VAL A 207 0.74 1.59 -6.41
CA VAL A 207 2.11 1.18 -6.07
C VAL A 207 2.17 -0.30 -5.65
N PHE A 208 1.13 -0.80 -4.98
CA PHE A 208 0.98 -2.22 -4.66
C PHE A 208 0.87 -3.09 -5.91
N GLN A 209 0.04 -2.70 -6.89
CA GLN A 209 -0.03 -3.40 -8.18
C GLN A 209 1.32 -3.34 -8.92
N LEU A 210 1.97 -2.17 -8.95
CA LEU A 210 3.28 -2.01 -9.57
C LEU A 210 4.31 -2.98 -8.95
N SER A 211 4.29 -3.13 -7.63
CA SER A 211 5.13 -4.11 -6.92
C SER A 211 4.89 -5.53 -7.41
N ILE A 212 3.61 -5.93 -7.53
CA ILE A 212 3.22 -7.24 -8.05
C ILE A 212 3.72 -7.43 -9.48
N ASP A 213 3.64 -6.42 -10.33
CA ASP A 213 4.03 -6.52 -11.74
C ASP A 213 5.55 -6.76 -11.89
N LYS A 214 6.36 -6.17 -11.00
CA LYS A 214 7.82 -6.37 -10.96
C LYS A 214 8.25 -7.76 -10.50
N PHE A 215 7.44 -8.46 -9.71
CA PHE A 215 7.77 -9.81 -9.24
C PHE A 215 7.84 -10.82 -10.39
N ASN A 216 8.87 -11.68 -10.36
CA ASN A 216 8.92 -12.84 -11.24
C ASN A 216 7.79 -13.85 -10.91
N ILE A 217 7.60 -14.86 -11.76
CA ILE A 217 6.45 -15.77 -11.66
C ILE A 217 6.42 -16.54 -10.33
N GLU A 218 7.57 -17.02 -9.87
CA GLU A 218 7.68 -17.73 -8.59
C GLU A 218 7.36 -16.80 -7.41
N ALA A 219 7.90 -15.58 -7.43
CA ALA A 219 7.67 -14.56 -6.43
C ALA A 219 6.18 -14.19 -6.39
N LYS A 220 5.53 -13.96 -7.54
CA LYS A 220 4.07 -13.72 -7.62
C LYS A 220 3.28 -14.84 -6.95
N TYR A 221 3.58 -16.10 -7.26
CA TYR A 221 2.88 -17.24 -6.66
C TYR A 221 3.03 -17.29 -5.13
N LYS A 222 4.27 -17.19 -4.63
CA LYS A 222 4.55 -17.20 -3.18
C LYS A 222 3.95 -16.00 -2.47
N PHE A 223 4.00 -14.82 -3.09
CA PHE A 223 3.41 -13.59 -2.59
C PHE A 223 1.88 -13.72 -2.45
N PHE A 224 1.19 -14.18 -3.50
CA PHE A 224 -0.27 -14.37 -3.45
C PHE A 224 -0.67 -15.39 -2.38
N LYS A 225 0.08 -16.50 -2.27
CA LYS A 225 -0.12 -17.51 -1.23
C LYS A 225 0.08 -16.93 0.18
N CYS A 226 1.04 -16.03 0.37
CA CYS A 226 1.25 -15.34 1.64
C CYS A 226 0.07 -14.41 1.94
N MET A 227 -0.28 -13.53 0.99
CA MET A 227 -1.34 -12.54 1.17
C MET A 227 -2.71 -13.15 1.47
N LEU A 228 -3.08 -14.27 0.83
CA LEU A 228 -4.33 -14.98 1.13
C LEU A 228 -4.37 -15.62 2.53
N LYS A 229 -3.21 -15.78 3.19
CA LYS A 229 -3.12 -16.33 4.54
C LYS A 229 -2.99 -15.27 5.63
N THR A 230 -2.32 -14.17 5.32
CA THR A 230 -1.99 -13.12 6.30
C THR A 230 -2.91 -11.92 6.24
N SER A 231 -3.55 -11.67 5.10
CA SER A 231 -4.55 -10.59 4.98
C SER A 231 -5.75 -10.90 5.86
N GLN A 232 -6.30 -9.84 6.47
CA GLN A 232 -7.57 -9.89 7.22
C GLN A 232 -8.63 -9.01 6.55
N HIS A 233 -8.39 -8.55 5.33
CA HIS A 233 -9.26 -7.64 4.61
C HIS A 233 -9.79 -8.30 3.32
N PRO A 234 -11.09 -8.64 3.25
CA PRO A 234 -11.68 -9.33 2.10
C PRO A 234 -11.48 -8.61 0.76
N GLY A 235 -11.48 -7.28 0.74
CA GLY A 235 -11.18 -6.50 -0.46
C GLY A 235 -9.74 -6.67 -0.99
N VAL A 236 -8.75 -6.83 -0.09
CA VAL A 236 -7.36 -7.08 -0.49
C VAL A 236 -7.22 -8.51 -0.99
N GLU A 237 -7.86 -9.47 -0.32
CA GLU A 237 -7.91 -10.86 -0.78
C GLU A 237 -8.57 -10.98 -2.16
N GLY A 238 -9.69 -10.30 -2.39
CA GLY A 238 -10.34 -10.19 -3.70
C GLY A 238 -9.42 -9.61 -4.76
N PHE A 239 -8.66 -8.55 -4.43
CA PHE A 239 -7.66 -7.98 -5.32
C PHE A 239 -6.53 -8.95 -5.68
N ILE A 240 -6.08 -9.75 -4.72
CA ILE A 240 -5.09 -10.81 -4.95
C ILE A 240 -5.67 -11.92 -5.83
N ILE A 241 -6.92 -12.34 -5.60
CA ILE A 241 -7.63 -13.34 -6.43
C ILE A 241 -7.75 -12.85 -7.89
N LYS A 242 -8.06 -11.57 -8.08
CA LYS A 242 -8.08 -10.95 -9.41
C LYS A 242 -6.71 -11.01 -10.08
N ASN A 243 -5.62 -10.77 -9.34
CA ASN A 243 -4.27 -10.92 -9.87
C ASN A 243 -3.89 -12.38 -10.19
N ILE A 244 -4.33 -13.35 -9.38
CA ILE A 244 -4.18 -14.78 -9.67
C ILE A 244 -4.86 -15.13 -11.00
N LYS A 245 -6.11 -14.67 -11.20
CA LYS A 245 -6.84 -14.84 -12.48
C LYS A 245 -6.06 -14.28 -13.66
N ASN A 246 -5.44 -13.11 -13.50
CA ASN A 246 -4.62 -12.49 -14.54
C ASN A 246 -3.39 -13.34 -14.87
N GLN A 247 -2.68 -13.88 -13.87
CA GLN A 247 -1.52 -14.75 -14.10
C GLN A 247 -1.90 -16.07 -14.77
N ILE A 248 -3.05 -16.66 -14.42
CA ILE A 248 -3.56 -17.87 -15.09
C ILE A 248 -3.90 -17.56 -16.55
N ASN A 249 -4.57 -16.44 -16.81
CA ASN A 249 -4.88 -16.00 -18.18
C ASN A 249 -3.62 -15.78 -19.03
N LEU A 250 -2.57 -15.21 -18.44
CA LEU A 250 -1.28 -15.08 -19.12
C LEU A 250 -0.65 -16.45 -19.38
N ALA A 251 -0.66 -17.36 -18.39
CA ALA A 251 -0.07 -18.69 -18.51
C ALA A 251 -0.73 -19.55 -19.61
N LEU A 252 -2.04 -19.40 -19.81
CA LEU A 252 -2.80 -20.11 -20.85
C LEU A 252 -2.56 -19.55 -22.27
N LYS A 253 -1.92 -18.39 -22.42
CA LYS A 253 -1.59 -17.85 -23.75
C LYS A 253 -0.37 -18.56 -24.34
N PRO A 254 -0.34 -18.81 -25.67
CA PRO A 254 0.80 -19.41 -26.34
C PRO A 254 2.11 -18.68 -26.01
N GLY A 255 3.17 -19.43 -25.70
CA GLY A 255 4.50 -18.90 -25.38
C GLY A 255 4.70 -18.39 -23.95
N ASN A 256 3.66 -18.38 -23.10
CA ASN A 256 3.72 -17.88 -21.71
C ASN A 256 3.47 -18.95 -20.64
N GLY A 257 3.40 -20.22 -21.07
CA GLY A 257 3.17 -21.35 -20.19
C GLY A 257 4.19 -21.41 -19.05
N ASN A 258 3.70 -21.59 -17.83
CA ASN A 258 4.53 -21.75 -16.64
C ASN A 258 3.91 -22.77 -15.69
N SER A 259 4.74 -23.42 -14.88
CA SER A 259 4.28 -24.46 -13.97
C SER A 259 3.65 -23.92 -12.69
N TRP A 260 3.74 -22.62 -12.40
CA TRP A 260 3.28 -22.03 -11.13
C TRP A 260 1.79 -21.73 -11.11
N PHE A 261 1.23 -21.28 -12.23
CA PHE A 261 -0.18 -20.93 -12.39
C PHE A 261 -0.96 -21.91 -13.27
N LEU A 262 -0.42 -23.12 -13.48
CA LEU A 262 -1.05 -24.22 -14.20
C LEU A 262 -0.88 -25.53 -13.42
N GLY A 263 -1.73 -26.51 -13.73
CA GLY A 263 -1.71 -27.87 -13.18
C GLY A 263 -1.50 -27.94 -11.66
N LYS A 264 -0.61 -28.84 -11.23
CA LYS A 264 -0.45 -29.22 -9.81
C LYS A 264 -0.05 -28.09 -8.86
N HIS A 265 0.64 -27.04 -9.30
CA HIS A 265 0.99 -25.93 -8.41
C HIS A 265 -0.16 -24.94 -8.26
N LEU A 266 -1.06 -24.85 -9.23
CA LEU A 266 -2.23 -23.98 -9.13
C LEU A 266 -3.23 -24.50 -8.08
N LEU A 267 -3.41 -25.82 -7.96
CA LEU A 267 -4.47 -26.40 -7.10
C LEU A 267 -4.36 -25.99 -5.61
N PRO A 268 -3.18 -26.02 -4.95
CA PRO A 268 -3.04 -25.54 -3.58
C PRO A 268 -3.37 -24.05 -3.40
N LEU A 269 -3.22 -23.24 -4.45
CA LEU A 269 -3.60 -21.83 -4.43
C LEU A 269 -5.12 -21.69 -4.59
N LEU A 270 -5.74 -22.44 -5.52
CA LEU A 270 -7.20 -22.46 -5.68
C LEU A 270 -7.91 -22.93 -4.41
N ARG A 271 -7.38 -23.95 -3.72
CA ARG A 271 -7.92 -24.42 -2.43
C ARG A 271 -7.80 -23.38 -1.31
N GLN A 272 -7.02 -22.30 -1.46
CA GLN A 272 -7.05 -21.18 -0.51
C GLN A 272 -8.07 -20.12 -0.93
N VAL A 273 -8.22 -19.89 -2.24
CA VAL A 273 -9.17 -18.94 -2.81
C VAL A 273 -10.62 -19.41 -2.61
N LEU A 274 -10.89 -20.69 -2.90
CA LEU A 274 -12.22 -21.31 -2.89
C LEU A 274 -12.50 -21.93 -1.52
N THR A 275 -12.48 -21.10 -0.48
CA THR A 275 -12.81 -21.51 0.90
C THR A 275 -13.70 -20.47 1.57
N LEU A 276 -14.52 -20.95 2.50
CA LEU A 276 -15.33 -20.13 3.40
C LEU A 276 -14.76 -20.23 4.82
N PRO A 277 -14.29 -19.13 5.45
CA PRO A 277 -13.61 -19.17 6.74
C PRO A 277 -14.41 -19.85 7.87
N GLN A 278 -15.73 -19.69 7.90
CA GLN A 278 -16.64 -20.34 8.86
C GLN A 278 -17.64 -21.27 8.15
N GLY A 279 -17.31 -21.76 6.95
CA GLY A 279 -18.23 -22.59 6.17
C GLY A 279 -19.56 -21.87 5.91
N PRO A 280 -20.72 -22.53 6.06
CA PRO A 280 -22.04 -21.92 5.84
C PRO A 280 -22.35 -20.71 6.72
N GLU A 281 -21.69 -20.56 7.88
CA GLU A 281 -21.93 -19.47 8.84
C GLU A 281 -21.10 -18.22 8.53
N THR A 282 -20.30 -18.24 7.46
CA THR A 282 -19.49 -17.09 7.04
C THR A 282 -20.39 -15.88 6.76
N ASP A 283 -20.03 -14.71 7.29
CA ASP A 283 -20.68 -13.46 6.92
C ASP A 283 -20.39 -13.13 5.44
N LEU A 284 -21.39 -13.41 4.59
CA LEU A 284 -21.29 -13.26 3.15
C LEU A 284 -21.19 -11.79 2.71
N LEU A 285 -21.76 -10.86 3.48
CA LEU A 285 -21.71 -9.44 3.14
C LEU A 285 -20.34 -8.86 3.45
N HIS A 286 -19.77 -9.22 4.61
CA HIS A 286 -18.40 -8.84 4.94
C HIS A 286 -17.40 -9.40 3.94
N ASN A 287 -17.61 -10.64 3.48
CA ASN A 287 -16.70 -11.33 2.55
C ASN A 287 -17.07 -11.17 1.07
N LEU A 288 -17.97 -10.25 0.72
CA LEU A 288 -18.54 -10.13 -0.63
C LEU A 288 -17.47 -10.00 -1.71
N ASP A 289 -16.50 -9.10 -1.53
CA ASP A 289 -15.44 -8.84 -2.50
C ASP A 289 -14.60 -10.10 -2.79
N ARG A 290 -14.24 -10.83 -1.73
CA ARG A 290 -13.49 -12.09 -1.82
C ARG A 290 -14.31 -13.16 -2.54
N ILE A 291 -15.56 -13.37 -2.11
CA ILE A 291 -16.46 -14.40 -2.66
C ILE A 291 -16.73 -14.13 -4.14
N MET A 292 -17.01 -12.89 -4.50
CA MET A 292 -17.28 -12.52 -5.90
C MET A 292 -16.07 -12.74 -6.80
N GLU A 293 -14.86 -12.36 -6.37
CA GLU A 293 -13.66 -12.64 -7.17
C GLU A 293 -13.33 -14.14 -7.21
N SER A 294 -13.56 -14.89 -6.13
CA SER A 294 -13.43 -16.36 -6.10
C SER A 294 -14.36 -17.05 -7.11
N LEU A 295 -15.65 -16.68 -7.12
CA LEU A 295 -16.63 -17.21 -8.07
C LEU A 295 -16.29 -16.79 -9.51
N ASN A 296 -15.91 -15.53 -9.72
CA ASN A 296 -15.49 -15.06 -11.04
C ASN A 296 -14.25 -15.79 -11.56
N LEU A 297 -13.29 -16.13 -10.68
CA LEU A 297 -12.15 -16.96 -11.03
C LEU A 297 -12.60 -18.38 -11.42
N LEU A 298 -13.44 -19.03 -10.61
CA LEU A 298 -13.94 -20.38 -10.90
C LEU A 298 -14.69 -20.43 -12.24
N ARG A 299 -15.61 -19.48 -12.45
CA ARG A 299 -16.32 -19.31 -13.71
C ARG A 299 -15.36 -19.13 -14.88
N TYR A 300 -14.33 -18.30 -14.72
CA TYR A 300 -13.31 -18.09 -15.76
C TYR A 300 -12.58 -19.39 -16.11
N LEU A 301 -12.15 -20.17 -15.11
CA LEU A 301 -11.46 -21.44 -15.30
C LEU A 301 -12.31 -22.44 -16.08
N LEU A 302 -13.57 -22.64 -15.68
CA LEU A 302 -14.48 -23.59 -16.34
C LEU A 302 -14.82 -23.20 -17.79
N ILE A 303 -14.81 -21.90 -18.10
CA ILE A 303 -15.04 -21.42 -19.47
C ILE A 303 -13.79 -21.61 -20.33
N LYS A 304 -12.61 -21.26 -19.80
CA LYS A 304 -11.37 -21.19 -20.58
C LYS A 304 -10.65 -22.52 -20.71
N ASP A 305 -10.58 -23.29 -19.66
CA ASP A 305 -9.92 -24.59 -19.69
C ASP A 305 -10.90 -25.65 -20.23
N LYS A 306 -10.46 -26.38 -21.25
CA LYS A 306 -11.25 -27.45 -21.87
C LYS A 306 -11.05 -28.72 -21.08
N GLU A 307 -12.12 -29.47 -20.84
CA GLU A 307 -12.08 -30.67 -20.00
C GLU A 307 -11.08 -31.73 -20.49
N TRP A 308 -11.03 -31.96 -21.80
CA TRP A 308 -10.09 -32.91 -22.40
C TRP A 308 -8.63 -32.45 -22.37
N CYS A 309 -8.36 -31.16 -22.16
CA CYS A 309 -7.01 -30.62 -22.01
C CYS A 309 -6.60 -30.56 -20.53
N ASN A 310 -7.48 -30.00 -19.69
CA ASN A 310 -7.32 -29.81 -18.25
C ASN A 310 -5.96 -29.21 -17.87
N GLU A 311 -5.54 -28.15 -18.56
CA GLU A 311 -4.23 -27.51 -18.37
C GLU A 311 -4.09 -26.91 -16.97
N THR A 312 -5.20 -26.42 -16.41
CA THR A 312 -5.23 -25.83 -15.07
C THR A 312 -5.39 -26.88 -13.97
N GLY A 313 -5.87 -28.07 -14.31
CA GLY A 313 -6.24 -29.10 -13.34
C GLY A 313 -7.59 -28.85 -12.63
N ILE A 314 -8.37 -27.87 -13.07
CA ILE A 314 -9.65 -27.52 -12.44
C ILE A 314 -10.67 -28.66 -12.53
N TRP A 315 -10.72 -29.37 -13.65
CA TRP A 315 -11.71 -30.43 -13.88
C TRP A 315 -11.51 -31.61 -12.94
N THR A 316 -10.24 -31.92 -12.62
CA THR A 316 -9.89 -32.95 -11.64
C THR A 316 -10.24 -32.58 -10.19
N GLU A 317 -10.33 -31.29 -9.86
CA GLU A 317 -10.66 -30.83 -8.50
C GLU A 317 -12.13 -30.43 -8.34
N LEU A 318 -12.92 -30.44 -9.43
CA LEU A 318 -14.26 -29.86 -9.44
C LEU A 318 -15.18 -30.48 -8.38
N CYS A 319 -15.19 -31.82 -8.23
CA CYS A 319 -15.97 -32.48 -7.18
C CYS A 319 -15.53 -32.05 -5.77
N THR A 320 -14.23 -31.85 -5.55
CA THR A 320 -13.70 -31.41 -4.26
C THR A 320 -14.09 -29.96 -3.97
N ILE A 321 -14.11 -29.10 -4.98
CA ILE A 321 -14.56 -27.70 -4.88
C ILE A 321 -16.07 -27.65 -4.64
N GLU A 322 -16.84 -28.51 -5.28
CA GLU A 322 -18.29 -28.58 -5.10
C GLU A 322 -18.65 -28.88 -3.64
N GLU A 323 -18.03 -29.92 -3.05
CA GLU A 323 -18.29 -30.32 -1.67
C GLU A 323 -17.79 -29.30 -0.64
N ASN A 324 -16.59 -28.74 -0.83
CA ASN A 324 -15.95 -27.92 0.19
C ASN A 324 -16.25 -26.41 0.09
N TYR A 325 -16.75 -25.96 -1.06
CA TYR A 325 -17.00 -24.53 -1.30
C TYR A 325 -18.42 -24.25 -1.81
N LEU A 326 -18.85 -24.87 -2.91
CA LEU A 326 -20.12 -24.53 -3.55
C LEU A 326 -21.34 -24.93 -2.70
N LYS A 327 -21.37 -26.14 -2.16
CA LYS A 327 -22.46 -26.60 -1.29
C LYS A 327 -22.56 -25.81 0.03
N PRO A 328 -21.44 -25.55 0.75
CA PRO A 328 -21.45 -24.64 1.89
C PRO A 328 -21.91 -23.23 1.55
N LEU A 329 -21.49 -22.68 0.40
CA LEU A 329 -21.90 -21.34 -0.03
C LEU A 329 -23.40 -21.27 -0.32
N ARG A 330 -23.96 -22.26 -1.01
CA ARG A 330 -25.42 -22.38 -1.24
C ARG A 330 -26.19 -22.42 0.09
N THR A 331 -25.69 -23.18 1.06
CA THR A 331 -26.29 -23.28 2.39
C THR A 331 -26.24 -21.93 3.10
N GLY A 332 -25.09 -21.26 3.10
CA GLY A 332 -24.93 -19.92 3.69
C GLY A 332 -25.79 -18.85 3.03
N LEU A 333 -25.98 -18.90 1.70
CA LEU A 333 -26.87 -18.01 0.97
C LEU A 333 -28.32 -18.21 1.39
N ASN A 334 -28.78 -19.47 1.46
CA ASN A 334 -30.15 -19.78 1.88
C ASN A 334 -30.42 -19.33 3.33
N MET A 335 -29.48 -19.59 4.23
CA MET A 335 -29.58 -19.17 5.64
C MET A 335 -29.59 -17.65 5.76
N SER A 336 -28.67 -16.96 5.08
CA SER A 336 -28.56 -15.49 5.11
C SER A 336 -29.81 -14.84 4.51
N ARG A 337 -30.26 -15.30 3.35
CA ARG A 337 -31.48 -14.80 2.69
C ARG A 337 -32.70 -14.95 3.61
N ALA A 338 -32.92 -16.13 4.17
CA ALA A 338 -34.05 -16.38 5.08
C ALA A 338 -34.02 -15.45 6.31
N HIS A 339 -32.85 -15.22 6.89
CA HIS A 339 -32.67 -14.29 8.01
C HIS A 339 -33.03 -12.85 7.62
N TYR A 340 -32.45 -12.33 6.54
CA TYR A 340 -32.68 -10.95 6.11
C TYR A 340 -34.12 -10.72 5.61
N GLU A 341 -34.74 -11.70 4.96
CA GLU A 341 -36.16 -11.63 4.56
C GLU A 341 -37.10 -11.62 5.77
N ALA A 342 -36.82 -12.43 6.80
CA ALA A 342 -37.59 -12.44 8.04
C ALA A 342 -37.47 -11.09 8.77
N GLU A 343 -36.26 -10.53 8.85
CA GLU A 343 -36.02 -9.23 9.48
C GLU A 343 -36.66 -8.07 8.70
N LEU A 344 -36.66 -8.15 7.37
CA LEU A 344 -37.35 -7.19 6.51
C LEU A 344 -38.88 -7.22 6.74
N LYS A 345 -39.46 -8.41 6.87
CA LYS A 345 -40.90 -8.57 7.17
C LYS A 345 -41.24 -8.05 8.56
N SER A 346 -40.48 -8.42 9.57
CA SER A 346 -40.69 -7.98 10.96
C SER A 346 -40.61 -6.45 11.10
N THR A 347 -39.68 -5.82 10.39
CA THR A 347 -39.50 -4.35 10.38
C THR A 347 -40.66 -3.63 9.67
N LYS A 348 -41.16 -4.19 8.56
CA LYS A 348 -42.35 -3.66 7.86
C LYS A 348 -43.61 -3.77 8.71
N GLU A 349 -43.78 -4.88 9.41
CA GLU A 349 -44.93 -5.11 10.31
C GLU A 349 -44.92 -4.15 11.51
N LYS A 350 -43.76 -3.93 12.14
CA LYS A 350 -43.59 -2.92 13.21
C LYS A 350 -43.93 -1.50 12.75
N LYS A 351 -43.62 -1.15 11.50
CA LYS A 351 -43.99 0.15 10.90
C LYS A 351 -45.50 0.28 10.66
N SER A 352 -46.17 -0.83 10.33
CA SER A 352 -47.63 -0.83 10.09
C SER A 352 -48.47 -0.79 11.37
N SER A 353 -47.90 -1.21 12.51
CA SER A 353 -48.59 -1.30 13.81
C SER A 353 -48.30 -0.15 14.78
N SER A 354 -47.33 0.73 14.48
CA SER A 354 -47.03 1.90 15.31
C SER A 354 -48.01 3.06 15.04
N THR A 355 -48.95 3.28 15.96
CA THR A 355 -49.59 4.59 16.17
C THR A 355 -48.54 5.61 16.63
N ALA A 356 -48.80 6.89 16.36
CA ALA A 356 -47.84 7.99 16.26
C ALA A 356 -46.96 8.36 17.49
N ASP A 357 -46.86 7.55 18.54
CA ASP A 357 -46.32 7.98 19.85
C ASP A 357 -45.13 7.17 20.42
N SER A 358 -44.38 6.44 19.60
CA SER A 358 -43.16 5.76 20.08
C SER A 358 -41.97 5.86 19.12
N ARG A 359 -41.52 7.10 18.84
CA ARG A 359 -40.18 7.35 18.30
C ARG A 359 -39.13 7.21 19.41
N ALA A 360 -38.91 6.00 19.89
CA ALA A 360 -37.66 5.70 20.61
C ALA A 360 -36.57 5.42 19.57
N PRO A 361 -35.47 6.20 19.53
CA PRO A 361 -34.38 5.92 18.60
C PRO A 361 -33.71 4.60 18.95
N ALA A 362 -33.59 3.71 17.96
CA ALA A 362 -32.90 2.45 18.08
C ALA A 362 -31.38 2.66 18.01
N CYS A 363 -30.69 2.18 19.05
CA CYS A 363 -29.25 1.92 19.15
C CYS A 363 -28.32 3.15 18.97
N THR A 364 -27.96 3.79 20.09
CA THR A 364 -26.81 4.70 20.16
C THR A 364 -25.52 3.87 20.20
N VAL A 365 -24.79 3.82 19.09
CA VAL A 365 -23.41 3.31 19.05
C VAL A 365 -22.46 4.50 19.00
N SER A 366 -21.73 4.74 20.08
CA SER A 366 -20.68 5.75 20.13
C SER A 366 -19.34 5.12 19.80
N VAL A 367 -18.68 5.60 18.76
CA VAL A 367 -17.29 5.24 18.45
C VAL A 367 -16.46 6.52 18.56
N GLY A 368 -15.51 6.56 19.49
CA GLY A 368 -14.57 7.68 19.61
C GLY A 368 -15.15 9.00 20.14
N GLY A 369 -16.31 8.99 20.82
CA GLY A 369 -16.93 10.19 21.40
C GLY A 369 -17.89 10.93 20.46
N GLU A 370 -18.03 10.49 19.21
CA GLU A 370 -19.08 10.96 18.29
C GLU A 370 -20.23 9.94 18.25
N THR A 371 -21.46 10.40 18.48
CA THR A 371 -22.66 9.58 18.35
C THR A 371 -23.06 9.51 16.88
N LEU A 372 -23.04 8.30 16.29
CA LEU A 372 -23.58 8.07 14.94
C LEU A 372 -25.04 8.53 14.89
N PRO A 373 -25.50 9.14 13.78
CA PRO A 373 -26.90 9.54 13.64
C PRO A 373 -27.81 8.33 13.75
N ASN A 374 -28.86 8.42 14.58
CA ASN A 374 -29.83 7.35 14.79
C ASN A 374 -30.40 6.89 13.44
N MET A 375 -30.22 5.61 13.12
CA MET A 375 -30.70 5.02 11.87
C MET A 375 -32.24 5.07 11.86
N THR A 376 -32.84 5.73 10.87
CA THR A 376 -34.31 5.73 10.74
C THR A 376 -34.80 4.35 10.31
N PRO A 377 -36.05 3.96 10.64
CA PRO A 377 -36.64 2.70 10.16
C PRO A 377 -36.62 2.57 8.64
N GLU A 378 -36.73 3.68 7.90
CA GLU A 378 -36.59 3.72 6.45
C GLU A 378 -35.17 3.35 6.00
N MET A 379 -34.14 3.88 6.66
CA MET A 379 -32.75 3.53 6.38
C MET A 379 -32.47 2.05 6.70
N GLN A 380 -33.06 1.51 7.78
CA GLN A 380 -32.94 0.09 8.13
C GLN A 380 -33.52 -0.81 7.04
N LEU A 381 -34.72 -0.48 6.53
CA LEU A 381 -35.33 -1.22 5.43
C LEU A 381 -34.46 -1.18 4.16
N GLN A 382 -33.87 -0.02 3.84
CA GLN A 382 -32.99 0.11 2.68
C GLN A 382 -31.72 -0.75 2.83
N VAL A 383 -31.11 -0.80 4.01
CA VAL A 383 -29.93 -1.64 4.26
C VAL A 383 -30.25 -3.13 4.12
N LEU A 384 -31.38 -3.58 4.67
CA LEU A 384 -31.83 -4.97 4.52
C LEU A 384 -32.12 -5.32 3.05
N GLN A 385 -32.73 -4.41 2.30
CA GLN A 385 -32.94 -4.59 0.86
C GLN A 385 -31.62 -4.65 0.08
N SER A 386 -30.66 -3.77 0.40
CA SER A 386 -29.32 -3.79 -0.20
C SER A 386 -28.62 -5.13 0.03
N ALA A 387 -28.73 -5.70 1.23
CA ALA A 387 -28.21 -7.03 1.55
C ALA A 387 -28.81 -8.13 0.66
N LEU A 388 -30.12 -8.13 0.46
CA LEU A 388 -30.78 -9.11 -0.41
C LEU A 388 -30.32 -9.00 -1.87
N TYR A 389 -30.14 -7.77 -2.39
CA TYR A 389 -29.59 -7.57 -3.73
C TYR A 389 -28.15 -8.08 -3.86
N MET A 390 -27.34 -7.96 -2.81
CA MET A 390 -25.99 -8.53 -2.80
C MET A 390 -26.03 -10.07 -2.84
N PHE A 391 -26.98 -10.72 -2.15
CA PHE A 391 -27.15 -12.17 -2.25
C PHE A 391 -27.64 -12.61 -3.63
N ASP A 392 -28.57 -11.87 -4.25
CA ASP A 392 -29.01 -12.13 -5.63
C ASP A 392 -27.84 -12.05 -6.62
N LEU A 393 -26.92 -11.11 -6.42
CA LEU A 393 -25.72 -10.98 -7.25
C LEU A 393 -24.83 -12.22 -7.14
N ILE A 394 -24.53 -12.68 -5.92
CA ILE A 394 -23.72 -13.89 -5.67
C ILE A 394 -24.40 -15.09 -6.33
N GLU A 395 -25.71 -15.25 -6.10
CA GLU A 395 -26.49 -16.39 -6.62
C GLU A 395 -26.53 -16.41 -8.15
N SER A 396 -26.60 -15.25 -8.81
CA SER A 396 -26.56 -15.18 -10.28
C SER A 396 -25.25 -15.73 -10.87
N VAL A 397 -24.11 -15.44 -10.22
CA VAL A 397 -22.80 -15.93 -10.67
C VAL A 397 -22.65 -17.40 -10.33
N PHE A 398 -23.12 -17.80 -9.15
CA PHE A 398 -23.13 -19.17 -8.67
C PHE A 398 -23.94 -20.10 -9.59
N ALA A 399 -25.19 -19.74 -9.92
CA ALA A 399 -26.04 -20.52 -10.82
C ALA A 399 -25.40 -20.67 -12.21
N ARG A 400 -24.72 -19.62 -12.70
CA ARG A 400 -23.98 -19.70 -13.97
C ARG A 400 -22.81 -20.69 -13.92
N ILE A 401 -22.13 -20.83 -12.78
CA ILE A 401 -21.05 -21.80 -12.61
C ILE A 401 -21.60 -23.22 -12.68
N GLU A 402 -22.74 -23.48 -12.03
CA GLU A 402 -23.39 -24.80 -12.05
C GLU A 402 -23.87 -25.16 -13.45
N GLU A 403 -24.49 -24.23 -14.18
CA GLU A 403 -24.89 -24.45 -15.57
C GLU A 403 -23.71 -24.85 -16.46
N ILE A 404 -22.54 -24.21 -16.28
CA ILE A 404 -21.32 -24.53 -17.05
C ILE A 404 -20.77 -25.90 -16.65
N ALA A 405 -20.82 -26.24 -15.36
CA ALA A 405 -20.35 -27.52 -14.85
C ALA A 405 -21.23 -28.68 -15.35
N GLU A 406 -22.55 -28.51 -15.33
CA GLU A 406 -23.52 -29.50 -15.81
C GLU A 406 -23.43 -29.68 -17.33
N ALA A 407 -23.44 -28.59 -18.11
CA ALA A 407 -23.46 -28.65 -19.57
C ALA A 407 -22.21 -29.30 -20.20
N LYS A 408 -21.10 -29.41 -19.46
CA LYS A 408 -19.87 -30.04 -19.92
C LYS A 408 -19.71 -31.49 -19.47
N GLY A 409 -20.46 -31.95 -18.46
CA GLY A 409 -20.54 -33.36 -18.08
C GLY A 409 -21.40 -34.22 -19.02
N GLU A 410 -22.11 -33.61 -19.96
CA GLU A 410 -23.00 -34.28 -20.93
C GLU A 410 -22.40 -34.46 -22.34
N THR A 411 -21.16 -34.03 -22.57
CA THR A 411 -20.43 -34.17 -23.85
C THR A 411 -19.14 -34.95 -23.67
#